data_AF-A0A0G1K485-F1
#
_entry.id   AF-A0A0G1K485-F1
#
_cell.length_a   1.000
_cell.length_b   1.000
_cell.length_c   1.000
_cell.angle_alpha   90.00
_cell.angle_beta   90.00
_cell.angle_gamma   90.00
#
_symmetry.space_group_name_H-M   'P 1'
#
loop_
_entity.id
_entity.type
_entity.pdbx_description
1 polymer ?
#
loop_
_entity_poly.entity_id
_entity_poly.type
_entity_poly.pdbx_seq_one_letter_code
_entity_poly.pdbx_strand_id
1 'polypeptide(L)'
;MKLSGKAASSGEVTAVARVITSLDKISSFGPGEILVTVATCPMWTPVIAAAGGVVTETGGALCHAAIVSREYGIPAVVALKDATKKIRDGQIVKVDGTKGTVEIINDAHRR
;
A
#
# COMPACT_ATOMS: atom_id res chain seq x y z
N MET A 1 12.22 6.83 -7.13
CA MET A 1 12.61 5.41 -7.37
C MET A 1 11.35 4.64 -7.76
N LYS A 2 11.37 3.78 -8.77
CA LYS A 2 10.19 3.00 -9.20
C LYS A 2 10.31 1.52 -8.83
N LEU A 3 9.23 0.97 -8.30
CA LEU A 3 9.08 -0.41 -7.86
C LEU A 3 7.92 -1.06 -8.62
N SER A 4 8.05 -2.35 -8.93
CA SER A 4 7.03 -3.11 -9.65
C SER A 4 6.56 -4.30 -8.83
N GLY A 5 5.24 -4.50 -8.81
CA GLY A 5 4.56 -5.66 -8.26
C GLY A 5 3.52 -6.19 -9.25
N LYS A 6 2.40 -6.68 -8.73
CA LYS A 6 1.23 -7.10 -9.50
C LYS A 6 0.09 -6.11 -9.29
N ALA A 7 -0.54 -5.70 -10.39
CA ALA A 7 -1.80 -4.96 -10.37
C ALA A 7 -2.87 -5.78 -9.62
N ALA A 8 -3.55 -5.17 -8.66
CA ALA A 8 -4.58 -5.83 -7.85
C ALA A 8 -5.91 -5.08 -7.85
N SER A 9 -5.88 -3.76 -7.83
CA SER A 9 -7.07 -2.91 -7.92
C SER A 9 -6.70 -1.65 -8.70
N SER A 10 -7.47 -1.33 -9.73
CA SER A 10 -7.18 -0.22 -10.65
C SER A 10 -7.29 1.15 -9.98
N GLY A 11 -6.58 2.12 -10.53
CA GLY A 11 -6.57 3.51 -10.09
C GLY A 11 -5.18 4.00 -9.74
N GLU A 12 -5.06 5.30 -9.51
CA GLU A 12 -3.81 5.97 -9.16
C GLU A 12 -4.02 6.89 -7.96
N VAL A 13 -3.10 6.84 -7.00
CA VAL A 13 -3.11 7.70 -5.81
C VAL A 13 -1.70 8.14 -5.46
N THR A 14 -1.54 9.35 -4.95
CA THR A 14 -0.28 9.84 -4.38
C THR A 14 -0.55 10.33 -2.96
N ALA A 15 0.09 9.71 -1.98
CA ALA A 15 -0.08 10.08 -0.57
C ALA A 15 1.13 9.64 0.26
N VAL A 16 1.08 9.91 1.56
CA VAL A 16 2.09 9.47 2.53
C VAL A 16 1.99 7.95 2.72
N ALA A 17 3.11 7.25 2.61
CA ALA A 17 3.23 5.84 2.89
C ALA A 17 3.35 5.59 4.40
N ARG A 18 2.56 4.66 4.91
CA ARG A 18 2.71 4.10 6.25
C ARG A 18 3.10 2.66 6.21
N VAL A 19 4.23 2.33 6.82
CA VAL A 19 4.75 0.97 6.86
C VAL A 19 4.28 0.30 8.16
N ILE A 20 3.25 -0.54 8.04
CA ILE A 20 2.59 -1.18 9.18
C ILE A 20 2.80 -2.69 9.07
N THR A 21 3.66 -3.23 9.93
CA THR A 21 3.98 -4.68 9.96
C THR A 21 3.21 -5.45 11.03
N SER A 22 2.48 -4.76 11.92
CA SER A 22 1.78 -5.35 13.06
C SER A 22 0.54 -4.52 13.41
N LEU A 23 -0.52 -5.18 13.91
CA LEU A 23 -1.80 -4.53 14.21
C LEU A 23 -1.68 -3.42 15.27
N ASP A 24 -0.70 -3.51 16.17
CA ASP A 24 -0.46 -2.51 17.22
C ASP A 24 -0.12 -1.12 16.67
N LYS A 25 0.36 -1.05 15.43
CA LYS A 25 0.70 0.21 14.75
C LYS A 25 -0.43 0.79 13.92
N ILE A 26 -1.59 0.12 13.85
CA ILE A 26 -2.76 0.61 13.10
C ILE A 26 -3.23 1.97 13.60
N SER A 27 -3.10 2.24 14.90
CA SER A 27 -3.50 3.53 15.51
C SER A 27 -2.74 4.73 14.95
N SER A 28 -1.58 4.52 14.34
CA SER A 28 -0.81 5.58 13.66
C SER A 28 -1.22 5.83 12.20
N PHE A 29 -2.17 5.04 11.66
CA PHE A 29 -2.62 5.16 10.28
C PHE A 29 -3.67 6.27 10.14
N GLY A 30 -3.38 7.24 9.28
CA GLY A 30 -4.28 8.33 8.90
C GLY A 30 -5.16 7.97 7.70
N PRO A 31 -6.38 8.53 7.62
CA PRO A 31 -7.25 8.33 6.48
C PRO A 31 -6.61 8.88 5.19
N GLY A 32 -6.72 8.13 4.09
CA GLY A 32 -6.15 8.50 2.79
C GLY A 32 -4.65 8.23 2.63
N GLU A 33 -3.95 7.76 3.68
CA GLU A 33 -2.56 7.33 3.58
C GLU A 33 -2.43 6.01 2.79
N ILE A 34 -1.22 5.70 2.33
CA ILE A 34 -0.92 4.47 1.61
C ILE A 34 -0.44 3.41 2.60
N LEU A 35 -1.22 2.34 2.74
CA LEU A 35 -0.88 1.20 3.58
C LEU A 35 0.21 0.37 2.90
N VAL A 36 1.36 0.23 3.54
CA VAL A 36 2.45 -0.67 3.11
C VAL A 36 2.63 -1.77 4.16
N THR A 37 2.44 -3.03 3.78
CA THR A 37 2.57 -4.17 4.71
C THR A 37 3.09 -5.43 4.03
N VAL A 38 3.37 -6.48 4.80
CA VAL A 38 3.83 -7.78 4.25
C VAL A 38 2.65 -8.58 3.71
N ALA A 39 1.60 -8.72 4.51
CA ALA A 39 0.40 -9.49 4.23
C ALA A 39 -0.77 -8.94 5.04
N THR A 40 -1.99 -9.22 4.60
CA THR A 40 -3.23 -8.80 5.27
C THR A 40 -4.09 -10.02 5.59
N CYS A 41 -4.85 -9.93 6.68
CA CYS A 41 -5.94 -10.85 7.03
C CYS A 41 -7.24 -10.05 7.27
N PRO A 42 -8.41 -10.68 7.49
CA PRO A 42 -9.69 -9.97 7.67
C PRO A 42 -9.69 -8.82 8.67
N MET A 43 -8.86 -8.89 9.72
CA MET A 43 -8.71 -7.82 10.71
C MET A 43 -8.14 -6.49 10.14
N TRP A 44 -7.54 -6.52 8.94
CA TRP A 44 -7.02 -5.33 8.26
C TRP A 44 -8.09 -4.58 7.46
N THR A 45 -9.29 -5.14 7.31
CA THR A 45 -10.36 -4.54 6.50
C THR A 45 -10.69 -3.09 6.88
N PRO A 46 -10.81 -2.73 8.18
CA PRO A 46 -11.08 -1.33 8.55
C PRO A 46 -9.98 -0.37 8.12
N VAL A 47 -8.72 -0.83 8.15
CA VAL A 47 -7.55 -0.04 7.74
C VAL A 47 -7.51 0.12 6.23
N ILE A 48 -7.76 -0.98 5.51
CA ILE A 48 -7.85 -0.95 4.05
C ILE A 48 -8.96 0.00 3.63
N ALA A 49 -10.15 -0.08 4.24
CA ALA A 49 -11.27 0.81 3.91
C ALA A 49 -10.97 2.30 4.13
N ALA A 50 -10.07 2.63 5.05
CA ALA A 50 -9.61 4.00 5.30
C ALA A 50 -8.41 4.43 4.43
N ALA A 51 -7.76 3.50 3.73
CA ALA A 51 -6.54 3.77 2.97
C ALA A 51 -6.83 4.49 1.66
N GLY A 52 -5.94 5.39 1.25
CA GLY A 52 -5.95 5.95 -0.10
C GLY A 52 -5.39 4.98 -1.13
N GLY A 53 -4.52 4.06 -0.70
CA GLY A 53 -3.94 3.00 -1.54
C GLY A 53 -3.32 1.88 -0.70
N VAL A 54 -3.15 0.70 -1.31
CA VAL A 54 -2.61 -0.49 -0.63
C VAL A 54 -1.42 -1.09 -1.38
N VAL A 55 -0.35 -1.38 -0.65
CA VAL A 55 0.85 -2.06 -1.13
C VAL A 55 1.18 -3.24 -0.23
N THR A 56 1.28 -4.44 -0.80
CA THR A 56 1.69 -5.64 -0.05
C THR A 56 2.89 -6.35 -0.65
N GLU A 57 3.74 -6.92 0.20
CA GLU A 57 4.89 -7.72 -0.25
C GLU A 57 4.50 -9.07 -0.82
N THR A 58 3.42 -9.65 -0.29
CA THR A 58 2.90 -10.96 -0.67
C THR A 58 1.47 -10.85 -1.18
N GLY A 59 0.99 -11.92 -1.81
CA GLY A 59 -0.37 -12.01 -2.32
C GLY A 59 -0.44 -12.14 -3.85
N GLY A 60 -1.66 -12.15 -4.35
CA GLY A 60 -1.97 -12.27 -5.78
C GLY A 60 -3.31 -11.63 -6.08
N ALA A 61 -3.78 -11.75 -7.33
CA ALA A 61 -4.99 -11.08 -7.79
C ALA A 61 -6.27 -11.46 -7.01
N LEU A 62 -6.27 -12.60 -6.29
CA LEU A 62 -7.40 -13.08 -5.49
C LEU A 62 -7.11 -13.10 -3.98
N CYS A 63 -6.02 -12.48 -3.52
CA CYS A 63 -5.74 -12.42 -2.09
C CYS A 63 -6.67 -11.42 -1.39
N HIS A 64 -6.72 -11.52 -0.06
CA HIS A 64 -7.53 -10.64 0.78
C HIS A 64 -7.37 -9.15 0.45
N ALA A 65 -6.12 -8.64 0.42
CA ALA A 65 -5.85 -7.24 0.07
C ALA A 65 -6.41 -6.85 -1.30
N ALA A 66 -6.29 -7.73 -2.31
CA ALA A 66 -6.75 -7.45 -3.67
C ALA A 66 -8.28 -7.43 -3.78
N ILE A 67 -8.98 -8.35 -3.10
CA ILE A 67 -10.45 -8.40 -3.09
C ILE A 67 -11.00 -7.15 -2.41
N VAL A 68 -10.59 -6.92 -1.17
CA VAL A 68 -11.08 -5.80 -0.35
C VAL A 68 -10.78 -4.47 -1.03
N SER A 69 -9.58 -4.25 -1.56
CA SER A 69 -9.25 -2.99 -2.24
C SER A 69 -10.14 -2.73 -3.46
N ARG A 70 -10.56 -3.77 -4.20
CA ARG A 70 -11.49 -3.61 -5.33
C ARG A 70 -12.90 -3.27 -4.88
N GLU A 71 -13.37 -3.88 -3.79
CA GLU A 71 -14.69 -3.60 -3.22
C GLU A 71 -14.82 -2.13 -2.77
N TYR A 72 -13.75 -1.57 -2.21
CA TYR A 72 -13.70 -0.17 -1.77
C TYR A 72 -13.23 0.81 -2.86
N GLY A 73 -12.89 0.34 -4.07
CA GLY A 73 -12.40 1.20 -5.16
C GLY A 73 -11.02 1.82 -4.89
N ILE A 74 -10.20 1.17 -4.06
CA ILE A 74 -8.91 1.64 -3.61
C ILE A 74 -7.81 1.07 -4.52
N PRO A 75 -6.90 1.91 -5.06
CA PRO A 75 -5.77 1.44 -5.85
C PRO A 75 -4.87 0.49 -5.05
N ALA A 76 -4.52 -0.67 -5.64
CA ALA A 76 -3.70 -1.66 -4.95
C ALA A 76 -2.66 -2.33 -5.83
N VAL A 77 -1.46 -2.52 -5.24
CA VAL A 77 -0.34 -3.26 -5.81
C VAL A 77 0.09 -4.34 -4.82
N VAL A 78 0.08 -5.61 -5.24
CA VAL A 78 0.46 -6.74 -4.38
C VAL A 78 1.72 -7.41 -4.91
N ALA A 79 2.28 -8.35 -4.14
CA ALA A 79 3.49 -9.09 -4.52
C ALA A 79 4.72 -8.20 -4.83
N LEU A 80 4.83 -7.04 -4.19
CA LEU A 80 5.97 -6.13 -4.35
C LEU A 80 7.08 -6.53 -3.36
N LYS A 81 8.05 -7.31 -3.83
CA LYS A 81 9.13 -7.83 -2.98
C LYS A 81 9.90 -6.71 -2.24
N ASP A 82 10.03 -6.90 -0.93
CA ASP A 82 10.70 -5.99 0.01
C ASP A 82 10.08 -4.57 0.05
N ALA A 83 8.77 -4.43 -0.19
CA ALA A 83 8.06 -3.16 -0.10
C ALA A 83 8.31 -2.45 1.24
N THR A 84 8.24 -3.17 2.35
CA THR A 84 8.40 -2.63 3.72
C THR A 84 9.83 -2.19 4.03
N LYS A 85 10.82 -2.66 3.27
CA LYS A 85 12.22 -2.27 3.41
C LYS A 85 12.60 -1.13 2.46
N LYS A 86 12.00 -1.10 1.27
CA LYS A 86 12.30 -0.13 0.21
C LYS A 86 11.53 1.18 0.39
N ILE A 87 10.29 1.08 0.88
CA ILE A 87 9.46 2.24 1.23
C ILE A 87 9.63 2.49 2.72
N ARG A 88 9.91 3.73 3.09
CA ARG A 88 10.04 4.18 4.47
C ARG A 88 8.75 4.86 4.91
N ASP A 89 8.45 4.73 6.20
CA ASP A 89 7.33 5.42 6.81
C ASP A 89 7.46 6.95 6.62
N GLY A 90 6.36 7.62 6.26
CA GLY A 90 6.33 9.06 6.02
C GLY A 90 6.75 9.49 4.60
N GLN A 91 7.23 8.59 3.73
CA GLN A 91 7.57 8.95 2.35
C GLN A 91 6.32 9.23 1.51
N ILE A 92 6.41 10.18 0.59
CA ILE A 92 5.37 10.37 -0.43
C ILE A 92 5.60 9.35 -1.53
N VAL A 93 4.61 8.51 -1.78
CA VAL A 93 4.64 7.52 -2.86
C VAL A 93 3.40 7.64 -3.73
N LYS A 94 3.59 7.37 -5.02
CA LYS A 94 2.51 7.20 -6.00
C LYS A 94 2.29 5.72 -6.24
N VAL A 95 1.07 5.26 -6.04
CA VAL A 95 0.64 3.89 -6.33
C VAL A 95 -0.21 3.92 -7.59
N ASP A 96 0.19 3.15 -8.60
CA ASP A 96 -0.58 2.87 -9.81
C ASP A 96 -0.99 1.40 -9.77
N GLY A 97 -2.20 1.17 -9.29
CA GLY A 97 -2.78 -0.16 -9.13
C GLY A 97 -3.22 -0.79 -10.46
N THR A 98 -3.33 0.01 -11.52
CA THR A 98 -3.61 -0.46 -12.90
C THR A 98 -2.36 -1.05 -13.55
N LYS A 99 -1.22 -0.36 -13.43
CA LYS A 99 0.07 -0.83 -13.97
C LYS A 99 0.82 -1.75 -13.02
N GLY A 100 0.41 -1.83 -11.76
CA GLY A 100 1.11 -2.63 -10.75
C GLY A 100 2.42 -2.01 -10.30
N THR A 101 2.52 -0.68 -10.25
CA THR A 101 3.77 0.03 -9.97
C THR A 101 3.63 1.01 -8.81
N VAL A 102 4.71 1.17 -8.05
CA VAL A 102 4.80 2.15 -6.96
C VAL A 102 6.03 3.02 -7.19
N GLU A 103 5.87 4.33 -7.12
CA GLU A 103 6.93 5.30 -7.33
C GLU A 103 7.14 6.14 -6.06
N ILE A 104 8.37 6.15 -5.55
CA ILE A 104 8.76 6.99 -4.41
C ILE A 104 9.09 8.38 -4.95
N ILE A 105 8.29 9.38 -4.58
CA ILE A 105 8.33 10.76 -5.09
C ILE A 105 9.24 11.65 -4.27
N ASN A 106 9.22 11.52 -2.94
CA ASN A 106 10.10 12.33 -2.09
C ASN A 106 10.77 11.49 -1.01
N ASP A 107 12.11 11.54 -0.98
CA ASP A 107 12.89 11.07 0.16
C ASP A 107 12.93 12.23 1.16
N ALA A 108 11.96 12.26 2.08
CA ALA A 108 11.84 13.32 3.09
C ALA A 108 13.02 13.36 4.09
N HIS A 109 14.13 12.66 3.83
CA HIS A 109 15.33 12.61 4.65
C HIS A 109 16.50 13.46 4.13
N ARG A 110 16.25 14.42 3.23
CA ARG A 110 17.23 15.42 2.80
C ARG A 110 16.95 16.79 3.43
N ARG A 111 17.07 16.90 4.75
CA ARG A 111 17.30 18.17 5.47
C ARG A 111 18.30 17.94 6.59
#